data_AF-F3CD65-F1
#
_entry.id   AF-F3CD65-F1
#
_cell.length_a   1.000
_cell.length_b   1.000
_cell.length_c   1.000
_cell.angle_alpha   90.00
_cell.angle_beta   90.00
_cell.angle_gamma   90.00
#
_symmetry.space_group_name_H-M   'P 1'
#
loop_
_entity.id
_entity.type
_entity.pdbx_description
1 polymer ?
#
loop_
_entity_poly.entity_id
_entity_poly.type
_entity_poly.pdbx_seq_one_letter_code
_entity_poly.pdbx_strand_id
1 'polypeptide(L)'
;VSVYYSDKADGELSYTWITDHRISRGGIRPGGATGNSGHIFQKKDFFMYFQWWDNAGISGCVNIDPQWPETTIFIDANGRIDLNVKGAIDVKRFSPCPGGEDPDFLGLARPVE
;
A
#
# COMPACT_ATOMS: atom_id res chain seq x y z
N VAL A 1 -3.54 4.95 8.63
CA VAL A 1 -3.93 4.41 7.32
C VAL A 1 -4.09 2.93 7.46
N SER A 2 -5.18 2.40 6.95
CA SER A 2 -5.50 0.97 6.98
C SER A 2 -5.55 0.45 5.55
N VAL A 3 -4.90 -0.68 5.27
CA VAL A 3 -4.96 -1.36 3.98
C VAL A 3 -5.60 -2.72 4.20
N TYR A 4 -6.69 -2.98 3.47
CA TYR A 4 -7.44 -4.22 3.50
C TYR A 4 -7.23 -4.96 2.18
N TYR A 5 -7.14 -6.29 2.27
CA TYR A 5 -7.01 -7.15 1.11
C TYR A 5 -8.21 -8.09 1.00
N SER A 6 -8.70 -8.27 -0.23
CA SER A 6 -9.89 -9.08 -0.51
C SER A 6 -9.77 -10.50 0.06
N ASP A 7 -10.87 -10.99 0.63
CA ASP A 7 -11.04 -12.39 1.05
C ASP A 7 -11.16 -13.37 -0.11
N LYS A 8 -11.38 -12.86 -1.33
CA LYS A 8 -11.47 -13.64 -2.58
C LYS A 8 -10.12 -13.83 -3.28
N ALA A 9 -9.04 -13.37 -2.67
CA ALA A 9 -7.69 -13.52 -3.22
C ALA A 9 -7.16 -14.95 -3.04
N ASP A 10 -6.30 -15.37 -3.98
CA ASP A 10 -5.75 -16.73 -4.02
C ASP A 10 -4.44 -16.90 -3.22
N GLY A 11 -3.78 -15.80 -2.83
CA GLY A 11 -2.46 -15.85 -2.21
C GLY A 11 -2.15 -14.65 -1.31
N GLU A 12 -1.11 -14.78 -0.48
CA GLU A 12 -0.63 -13.72 0.42
C GLU A 12 0.12 -12.63 -0.36
N LEU A 13 -0.17 -11.36 -0.08
CA LEU A 13 0.60 -10.23 -0.61
C LEU A 13 1.74 -9.89 0.34
N SER A 14 2.95 -9.81 -0.19
CA SER A 14 4.06 -9.13 0.49
C SER A 14 3.89 -7.62 0.37
N TYR A 15 4.31 -6.87 1.38
CA TYR A 15 4.29 -5.41 1.34
C TYR A 15 5.51 -4.76 1.97
N THR A 16 5.74 -3.51 1.58
CA THR A 16 6.61 -2.58 2.28
C THR A 16 5.87 -1.25 2.50
N TRP A 17 5.85 -0.80 3.76
CA TRP A 17 5.54 0.57 4.14
C TRP A 17 6.81 1.37 4.25
N ILE A 18 6.80 2.56 3.66
CA ILE A 18 7.85 3.56 3.83
C ILE A 18 7.17 4.80 4.38
N THR A 19 7.44 5.14 5.63
CA THR A 19 6.83 6.29 6.28
C THR A 19 7.92 7.12 6.90
N ASP A 20 8.24 8.26 6.29
CA ASP A 20 9.28 9.17 6.77
C ASP A 20 10.61 8.40 7.04
N HIS A 21 11.04 8.27 8.30
CA HIS A 21 12.27 7.55 8.67
C HIS A 21 12.06 6.05 8.99
N ARG A 22 10.95 5.44 8.58
CA ARG A 22 10.59 4.05 8.94
C ARG A 22 10.27 3.21 7.72
N ILE A 23 10.87 2.01 7.67
CA ILE A 23 10.54 0.96 6.73
C ILE A 23 9.95 -0.20 7.52
N SER A 24 8.75 -0.66 7.13
CA SER A 24 8.11 -1.84 7.72
C SER A 24 7.71 -2.79 6.61
N ARG A 25 7.93 -4.09 6.81
CA ARG A 25 7.62 -5.14 5.83
C ARG A 25 6.76 -6.20 6.48
N GLY A 26 5.96 -6.88 5.67
CA GLY A 26 5.17 -8.00 6.14
C GLY A 26 4.35 -8.61 5.01
N GLY A 27 3.41 -9.47 5.40
CA GLY A 27 2.45 -10.07 4.49
C GLY A 27 1.00 -9.81 4.89
N ILE A 28 0.10 -9.78 3.92
CA ILE A 28 -1.35 -9.67 4.11
C ILE A 28 -1.99 -10.90 3.45
N ARG A 29 -2.60 -11.74 4.27
CA ARG A 29 -3.39 -12.88 3.77
C ARG A 29 -4.73 -12.42 3.21
N PRO A 30 -5.38 -13.22 2.36
CA PRO A 30 -6.76 -12.93 1.92
C PRO A 30 -7.67 -12.63 3.11
N GLY A 31 -8.44 -11.53 3.02
CA GLY A 31 -9.32 -11.03 4.09
C GLY A 31 -8.59 -10.33 5.24
N GLY A 32 -7.26 -10.24 5.18
CA GLY A 32 -6.43 -9.59 6.18
C GLY A 32 -6.36 -8.07 6.01
N ALA A 33 -5.74 -7.42 6.99
CA ALA A 33 -5.45 -6.00 6.96
C ALA A 33 -4.08 -5.70 7.57
N THR A 34 -3.47 -4.62 7.10
CA THR A 34 -2.31 -4.00 7.74
C THR A 34 -2.59 -2.52 7.95
N GLY A 35 -1.86 -1.89 8.86
CA GLY A 35 -2.00 -0.48 9.11
C GLY A 35 -0.68 0.15 9.48
N ASN A 36 -0.54 1.42 9.12
CA ASN A 36 0.53 2.25 9.62
C ASN A 36 -0.02 3.62 10.02
N SER A 37 0.53 4.18 11.09
CA SER A 37 0.20 5.52 11.55
C SER A 37 1.16 6.52 10.92
N GLY A 38 0.60 7.49 10.20
CA GLY A 38 1.32 8.71 9.83
C GLY A 38 1.29 9.69 10.99
N HIS A 39 2.18 10.68 10.97
CA HIS A 39 2.07 11.80 11.91
C HIS A 39 0.81 12.62 11.57
N ILE A 40 -0.10 12.78 12.53
CA ILE A 40 -1.37 13.54 12.36
C ILE A 40 -1.09 15.00 11.95
N PHE A 41 0.02 15.57 12.43
CA PHE A 41 0.57 16.83 11.94
C PHE A 41 1.74 16.52 11.03
N GLN A 42 1.44 16.35 9.74
CA GLN A 42 2.46 16.11 8.73
C GLN A 42 3.44 17.30 8.70
N LYS A 43 4.73 17.02 8.79
CA LYS A 43 5.75 18.02 8.44
C LYS A 43 5.67 18.29 6.93
N LYS A 44 6.18 19.44 6.49
CA LYS A 44 6.14 19.86 5.08
C LYS A 44 6.71 18.82 4.10
N ASP A 45 7.58 17.95 4.58
CA ASP A 45 8.27 16.90 3.79
C ASP A 45 7.85 15.47 4.19
N PHE A 46 6.68 15.30 4.83
CA PHE A 46 6.17 13.98 5.17
C PHE A 46 5.84 13.17 3.91
N PHE A 47 6.23 11.90 3.91
CA PHE A 47 5.87 10.94 2.86
C PHE A 47 5.45 9.61 3.47
N MET A 48 4.48 8.97 2.81
CA MET A 48 4.02 7.63 3.16
C MET A 48 3.77 6.85 1.87
N TYR A 49 4.58 5.84 1.60
CA TYR A 49 4.41 4.93 0.49
C TYR A 49 3.99 3.55 0.98
N PHE A 50 3.11 2.92 0.22
CA PHE A 50 2.74 1.54 0.40
C PHE A 50 2.90 0.79 -0.92
N GLN A 51 3.80 -0.18 -0.93
CA GLN A 51 4.02 -1.08 -2.07
C GLN A 51 3.64 -2.50 -1.68
N TRP A 52 3.07 -3.25 -2.61
CA TRP A 52 2.72 -4.65 -2.44
C TRP A 52 3.01 -5.46 -3.69
N TRP A 53 3.25 -6.75 -3.51
CA TRP A 53 3.49 -7.69 -4.60
C TRP A 53 3.26 -9.14 -4.17
N ASP A 54 3.16 -10.03 -5.14
CA ASP A 54 3.25 -11.47 -4.95
C ASP A 54 4.17 -12.13 -6.00
N ASN A 55 4.26 -13.45 -5.95
CA ASN A 55 5.02 -14.25 -6.92
C ASN A 55 4.21 -14.62 -8.18
N ALA A 56 2.90 -14.32 -8.20
CA ALA A 56 2.00 -14.61 -9.31
C ALA A 56 1.87 -13.45 -10.31
N GLY A 57 2.50 -12.31 -10.03
CA GLY A 57 2.56 -11.14 -10.91
C GLY A 57 1.66 -9.98 -10.47
N ILE A 58 1.07 -10.05 -9.28
CA ILE A 58 0.45 -8.91 -8.64
C ILE A 58 1.56 -7.97 -8.17
N SER A 59 1.41 -6.69 -8.49
CA SER A 59 2.21 -5.62 -7.92
C SER A 59 1.45 -4.31 -7.93
N GLY A 60 1.69 -3.47 -6.93
CA GLY A 60 1.17 -2.12 -6.90
C GLY A 60 1.93 -1.24 -5.92
N CYS A 61 1.83 0.07 -6.12
CA CYS A 61 2.45 1.05 -5.24
C CYS A 61 1.60 2.32 -5.20
N VAL A 62 1.42 2.87 -4.01
CA VAL A 62 0.71 4.13 -3.77
C VAL A 62 1.52 5.05 -2.88
N ASN A 63 1.55 6.33 -3.26
CA ASN A 63 1.90 7.42 -2.35
C ASN A 63 0.65 7.88 -1.62
N ILE A 64 0.67 8.02 -0.31
CA ILE A 64 -0.48 8.26 0.54
C ILE A 64 -0.33 9.60 1.24
N ASP A 65 -1.35 10.44 1.13
CA ASP A 65 -1.52 11.64 1.97
C ASP A 65 -2.54 11.33 3.07
N PRO A 66 -2.10 10.91 4.28
CA PRO A 66 -3.01 10.50 5.34
C PRO A 66 -3.79 11.67 5.92
N GLN A 67 -5.12 11.59 5.88
CA GLN A 67 -6.01 12.53 6.57
C GLN A 67 -6.66 11.91 7.80
N TRP A 68 -6.89 12.78 8.80
CA TRP A 68 -7.68 12.44 9.98
C TRP A 68 -9.19 12.41 9.63
N PRO A 69 -10.02 11.52 10.19
CA PRO A 69 -9.69 10.51 11.20
C PRO A 69 -9.13 9.21 10.63
N GLU A 70 -9.45 8.88 9.37
CA GLU A 70 -9.01 7.62 8.76
C GLU A 70 -8.81 7.75 7.25
N THR A 71 -7.84 7.00 6.73
CA THR A 71 -7.62 6.77 5.31
C THR A 71 -7.52 5.26 5.11
N THR A 72 -8.37 4.71 4.25
CA THR A 72 -8.60 3.26 4.17
C THR A 72 -8.53 2.75 2.74
N ILE A 73 -7.51 1.97 2.41
CA ILE A 73 -7.26 1.40 1.08
C ILE A 73 -7.76 -0.02 1.01
N PHE A 74 -8.42 -0.36 -0.10
CA PHE A 74 -8.89 -1.70 -0.40
C PHE A 74 -8.19 -2.22 -1.63
N ILE A 75 -7.61 -3.41 -1.52
CA ILE A 75 -6.97 -4.12 -2.62
C ILE A 75 -7.87 -5.30 -2.99
N ASP A 76 -8.29 -5.36 -4.24
CA ASP A 76 -9.12 -6.43 -4.80
C ASP A 76 -8.31 -7.74 -4.94
N ALA A 77 -9.01 -8.83 -5.29
CA ALA A 77 -8.39 -10.14 -5.48
C ALA A 77 -7.31 -10.19 -6.58
N ASN A 78 -7.29 -9.21 -7.49
CA ASN A 78 -6.29 -9.09 -8.55
C ASN A 78 -5.14 -8.14 -8.17
N GLY A 79 -5.10 -7.68 -6.92
CA GLY A 79 -4.08 -6.77 -6.45
C GLY A 79 -4.25 -5.32 -6.91
N ARG A 80 -5.42 -4.95 -7.41
CA ARG A 80 -5.74 -3.58 -7.84
C ARG A 80 -6.47 -2.85 -6.72
N ILE A 81 -6.32 -1.53 -6.68
CA ILE A 81 -7.06 -0.71 -5.71
C ILE A 81 -8.53 -0.72 -6.10
N ASP A 82 -9.40 -1.15 -5.19
CA ASP A 82 -10.84 -1.12 -5.40
C ASP A 82 -11.40 0.23 -4.99
N LEU A 83 -11.72 1.06 -5.98
CA LEU A 83 -12.31 2.40 -5.79
C LEU A 83 -13.85 2.35 -5.64
N ASN A 84 -14.48 1.18 -5.82
CA ASN A 84 -15.94 1.05 -5.79
C ASN A 84 -16.46 0.75 -4.38
N VAL A 85 -15.59 0.39 -3.44
CA VAL A 85 -15.98 0.12 -2.07
C VAL A 85 -16.37 1.44 -1.38
N LYS A 86 -17.53 1.46 -0.71
CA LYS A 86 -17.96 2.64 0.07
C LYS A 86 -16.92 2.96 1.15
N GLY A 87 -16.31 4.14 1.06
CA GLY A 87 -15.23 4.56 1.96
C GLY A 87 -13.82 4.21 1.46
N ALA A 88 -13.70 3.48 0.35
CA ALA A 88 -12.46 3.26 -0.40
C ALA A 88 -12.10 4.49 -1.23
N ILE A 89 -11.76 5.52 -0.48
CA ILE A 89 -11.02 6.71 -0.84
C ILE A 89 -11.36 7.46 -2.14
N ASP A 90 -11.59 8.75 -1.89
CA ASP A 90 -11.33 9.88 -2.78
C ASP A 90 -9.93 9.82 -3.42
N VAL A 91 -9.85 9.43 -4.69
CA VAL A 91 -8.64 9.24 -5.54
C VAL A 91 -7.66 10.44 -5.53
N LYS A 92 -8.06 11.58 -4.97
CA LYS A 92 -7.18 12.74 -4.69
C LYS A 92 -6.14 12.49 -3.60
N ARG A 93 -6.31 11.45 -2.78
CA ARG A 93 -5.49 11.19 -1.57
C ARG A 93 -4.31 10.24 -1.80
N PHE A 94 -4.15 9.75 -3.02
CA PHE A 94 -2.98 8.98 -3.41
C PHE A 94 -2.73 9.02 -4.91
N SER A 95 -1.46 8.94 -5.26
CA SER A 95 -1.00 8.82 -6.63
C SER A 95 -0.29 7.48 -6.82
N PRO A 96 -0.25 6.94 -8.06
CA PRO A 96 0.72 5.91 -8.40
C PRO A 96 2.11 6.38 -8.00
N CYS A 97 2.94 5.47 -7.51
CA CYS A 97 4.35 5.79 -7.29
C CYS A 97 4.99 6.19 -8.64
N PRO A 98 5.88 7.20 -8.67
CA PRO A 98 6.65 7.48 -9.87
C PRO A 98 7.42 6.22 -10.29
N GLY A 99 7.84 6.11 -11.56
CA GLY A 99 8.69 5.00 -12.04
C GLY A 99 8.00 3.65 -12.22
N GLY A 100 6.73 3.61 -12.62
CA GLY A 100 5.95 2.37 -12.89
C GLY A 100 6.47 1.41 -13.96
N GLU A 101 7.74 1.55 -14.35
CA GLU A 101 8.50 0.69 -15.27
C GLU A 101 9.74 0.07 -14.59
N ASP A 102 10.06 0.45 -13.36
CA ASP A 102 11.10 -0.16 -12.53
C ASP A 102 10.46 -0.77 -11.26
N PRO A 103 10.46 -2.11 -11.09
CA PRO A 103 9.85 -2.77 -9.93
C PRO A 103 10.53 -2.42 -8.59
N ASP A 104 11.70 -1.77 -8.63
CA ASP A 104 12.52 -1.50 -7.46
C ASP A 104 12.64 0.01 -7.21
N PHE A 105 11.53 0.72 -6.97
CA PHE A 105 11.54 2.16 -6.70
C PHE A 105 12.40 2.59 -5.48
N LEU A 106 12.96 1.64 -4.72
CA LEU A 106 13.89 1.87 -3.60
C LEU A 106 15.26 1.20 -3.77
N GLY A 107 15.52 0.49 -4.88
CA GLY A 107 16.68 -0.39 -4.99
C GLY A 107 16.71 -1.50 -3.91
N LEU A 108 15.58 -1.79 -3.26
CA LEU A 108 15.46 -2.88 -2.31
C LEU A 108 15.11 -4.13 -3.12
N ALA A 109 16.15 -4.89 -3.46
CA ALA A 109 16.04 -6.17 -4.12
C ALA A 109 14.85 -6.97 -3.59
N ARG A 110 14.04 -7.52 -4.51
CA ARG A 110 13.10 -8.60 -4.20
C ARG A 110 13.80 -9.58 -3.27
N PRO A 111 13.22 -9.96 -2.11
CA PRO A 111 13.72 -11.10 -1.37
C PRO A 111 13.66 -12.30 -2.32
N VAL A 112 14.81 -12.69 -2.85
CA VAL A 112 14.97 -13.95 -3.56
C VAL A 112 14.96 -15.02 -2.48
N GLU A 113 13.91 -15.82 -2.45
CA GLU A 113 13.91 -17.09 -1.72
C GLU A 113 14.78 -18.12 -2.44
#